data_AF-A0A7J7UD55-F1
#
_entry.id   AF-A0A7J7UD55-F1
#
_cell.length_a   1.000
_cell.length_b   1.000
_cell.length_c   1.000
_cell.angle_alpha   90.00
_cell.angle_beta   90.00
_cell.angle_gamma   90.00
#
_symmetry.space_group_name_H-M   'P 1'
#
loop_
_entity.id
_entity.type
_entity.pdbx_description
1 polymer ?
#
loop_
_entity_poly.entity_id
_entity_poly.type
_entity_poly.pdbx_seq_one_letter_code
_entity_poly.pdbx_strand_id
1 'polypeptide(L)'
;MLPTWDIKWSHSTFLSSEACGKLESRSTELGRRRRRRDWREAPWKSCLKNLKELNVSFNHLKSIPPELGECENLEKLDCSGNLELTELPFELSNLKQVTFVDLSANKFSSVPICVLRMSSLQWLDISNNSLSDLPQDIDR
;
A
#
# COMPACT_ATOMS: atom_id res chain seq x y z
N MET A 1 1.80 21.17 -0.89
CA MET A 1 0.47 20.54 -1.00
C MET A 1 0.69 19.07 -0.68
N LEU A 2 0.10 18.57 0.41
CA LEU A 2 0.18 17.14 0.74
C LEU A 2 -0.85 16.41 -0.12
N PRO A 3 -0.52 15.26 -0.74
CA PRO A 3 -1.51 14.50 -1.51
C PRO A 3 -2.64 14.08 -0.57
N THR A 4 -3.87 14.47 -0.88
CA THR A 4 -5.07 14.07 -0.15
C THR A 4 -5.43 12.65 -0.59
N TRP A 5 -5.33 11.72 0.35
CA TRP A 5 -5.66 10.31 0.21
C TRP A 5 -7.18 10.11 0.21
N ASP A 6 -7.84 10.35 -0.92
CA ASP A 6 -9.23 9.92 -1.14
C ASP A 6 -9.21 8.55 -1.85
N ILE A 7 -8.96 7.49 -1.08
CA ILE A 7 -9.26 6.13 -1.54
C ILE A 7 -10.79 6.06 -1.62
N LYS A 8 -11.35 6.13 -2.83
CA LYS A 8 -12.74 5.71 -3.07
C LYS A 8 -12.78 4.20 -2.88
N TRP A 9 -13.11 3.75 -1.68
CA TRP A 9 -13.35 2.36 -1.35
C TRP A 9 -14.52 1.85 -2.21
N SER A 10 -14.23 1.19 -3.32
CA SER A 10 -15.23 0.44 -4.06
C SER A 10 -15.55 -0.86 -3.30
N HIS A 11 -16.79 -1.34 -3.41
CA HIS A 11 -17.43 -2.35 -2.55
C HIS A 11 -16.76 -3.74 -2.44
N SER A 12 -15.49 -3.92 -2.83
CA SER A 12 -14.80 -5.22 -2.83
C SER A 12 -13.49 -5.27 -2.03
N THR A 13 -13.11 -4.23 -1.29
CA THR A 13 -11.89 -4.22 -0.47
C THR A 13 -12.13 -4.90 0.88
N PHE A 14 -11.71 -6.16 1.02
CA PHE A 14 -11.59 -6.80 2.33
C PHE A 14 -10.40 -6.19 3.09
N LEU A 15 -10.66 -5.15 3.88
CA LEU A 15 -9.88 -4.94 5.10
C LEU A 15 -10.27 -6.09 6.03
N SER A 16 -9.30 -6.84 6.58
CA SER A 16 -9.63 -7.76 7.68
C SER A 16 -10.43 -6.99 8.74
N SER A 17 -11.53 -7.57 9.19
CA SER A 17 -12.75 -6.96 9.71
C SER A 17 -12.66 -6.02 10.93
N GLU A 18 -11.49 -5.55 11.32
CA GLU A 18 -11.29 -4.73 12.53
C GLU A 18 -10.65 -3.36 12.29
N ALA A 19 -10.27 -3.00 11.06
CA ALA A 19 -9.38 -1.85 10.85
C ALA A 19 -10.02 -0.44 10.85
N CYS A 20 -11.34 -0.25 10.75
CA CYS A 20 -11.88 1.12 10.64
C CYS A 20 -13.34 1.31 11.08
N GLY A 21 -13.76 0.71 12.19
CA GLY A 21 -15.17 0.77 12.63
C GLY A 21 -15.70 2.12 13.15
N LYS A 22 -14.96 3.25 13.15
CA LYS A 22 -15.39 4.43 13.93
C LYS A 22 -15.05 5.85 13.43
N LEU A 23 -14.66 6.05 12.17
CA LEU A 23 -14.32 7.42 11.71
C LEU A 23 -15.39 8.13 10.86
N GLU A 24 -16.42 7.45 10.38
CA GLU A 24 -17.37 8.07 9.44
C GLU A 24 -18.62 8.68 10.10
N SER A 25 -18.97 8.30 11.35
CA SER A 25 -20.26 8.70 11.94
C SER A 25 -20.30 10.06 12.66
N ARG A 26 -19.32 10.97 12.47
CA ARG A 26 -19.29 12.24 13.23
C ARG A 26 -19.01 13.52 12.42
N SER A 27 -19.08 13.50 11.09
CA SER A 27 -18.86 14.71 10.28
C SER A 27 -20.15 15.40 9.82
N THR A 28 -21.12 15.58 10.73
CA THR A 28 -22.31 16.40 10.45
C THR A 28 -22.66 17.30 11.62
N GLU A 29 -21.68 17.96 12.24
CA GLU A 29 -22.05 19.07 13.12
C GLU A 29 -20.95 20.14 13.29
N LEU A 30 -21.30 21.33 12.80
CA LEU A 30 -20.95 22.65 13.33
C LEU A 30 -19.48 23.11 13.34
N GLY A 31 -19.26 24.19 12.59
CA GLY A 31 -18.83 25.43 13.25
C GLY A 31 -17.34 25.75 13.18
N ARG A 32 -17.03 26.76 12.35
CA ARG A 32 -15.86 27.64 12.39
C ARG A 32 -15.06 27.58 13.70
N ARG A 33 -13.90 26.92 13.70
CA ARG A 33 -12.73 27.32 14.51
C ARG A 33 -11.47 26.68 13.92
N ARG A 34 -10.59 27.54 13.40
CA ARG A 34 -9.21 27.20 13.04
C ARG A 34 -8.49 26.68 14.29
N ARG A 35 -8.44 25.36 14.47
CA ARG A 35 -7.35 24.72 15.20
C ARG A 35 -6.54 23.99 14.15
N ARG A 36 -5.28 24.39 13.95
CA ARG A 36 -4.27 23.51 13.36
C ARG A 36 -4.29 22.25 14.22
N ARG A 37 -4.93 21.17 13.75
CA ARG A 37 -4.69 19.87 14.37
C ARG A 37 -3.23 19.58 14.03
N ASP A 38 -2.41 19.32 15.03
CA ASP A 38 -1.05 18.88 14.78
C ASP A 38 -1.19 17.40 14.36
N TRP A 39 -1.22 17.13 13.05
CA TRP A 39 -1.44 15.78 12.48
C TRP A 39 -0.20 14.87 12.60
N ARG A 40 0.70 15.11 13.56
CA ARG A 40 1.99 14.38 13.65
C ARG A 40 1.83 12.89 13.89
N GLU A 41 0.69 12.48 14.45
CA GLU A 41 0.39 11.09 14.79
C GLU A 41 -0.96 10.75 14.14
N ALA A 42 -0.95 10.51 12.82
CA ALA A 42 -2.16 10.10 12.14
C ALA A 42 -2.58 8.72 12.68
N PRO A 43 -3.81 8.56 13.21
CA PRO A 43 -4.21 7.38 14.00
C PRO A 43 -4.20 6.07 13.20
N TRP A 44 -4.18 6.15 11.87
CA TRP A 44 -4.04 4.98 10.99
C TRP A 44 -2.65 4.32 11.10
N LYS A 45 -1.60 5.05 11.51
CA LYS A 45 -0.25 4.49 11.75
C LYS A 45 -0.27 3.35 12.78
N SER A 46 -1.11 3.45 13.80
CA SER A 46 -1.25 2.40 14.81
C SER A 46 -2.09 1.22 14.33
N CYS A 47 -3.01 1.42 13.39
CA CYS A 47 -3.91 0.38 12.90
C CYS A 47 -3.22 -0.58 11.92
N LEU A 48 -2.21 -0.08 11.21
CA LEU A 48 -1.44 -0.85 10.22
C LEU A 48 -0.53 -1.92 10.84
N LYS A 49 -0.19 -1.81 12.13
CA LYS A 49 0.70 -2.76 12.80
C LYS A 49 0.14 -4.17 12.91
N ASN A 50 -1.18 -4.35 12.89
CA ASN A 50 -1.81 -5.68 12.97
C ASN A 50 -2.26 -6.19 11.60
N LEU A 51 -2.02 -5.44 10.53
CA LEU A 51 -2.46 -5.79 9.20
C LEU A 51 -1.63 -6.97 8.68
N LYS A 52 -2.30 -8.09 8.39
CA LYS A 52 -1.68 -9.30 7.83
C LYS A 52 -1.85 -9.41 6.33
N GLU A 53 -2.99 -8.99 5.82
CA GLU A 53 -3.31 -9.06 4.40
C GLU A 53 -3.83 -7.70 3.95
N LEU A 54 -3.24 -7.16 2.89
CA LEU A 54 -3.69 -5.92 2.24
C LEU A 54 -4.03 -6.23 0.79
N ASN A 55 -5.30 -6.04 0.46
CA ASN A 55 -5.77 -6.08 -0.92
C ASN A 55 -6.24 -4.68 -1.35
N VAL A 56 -5.52 -4.12 -2.32
CA VAL A 56 -5.86 -2.88 -3.02
C VAL A 56 -5.91 -3.09 -4.54
N SER A 57 -6.21 -4.32 -4.98
CA SER A 57 -6.29 -4.63 -6.40
C SER A 57 -7.48 -3.99 -7.10
N PHE A 58 -7.37 -3.83 -8.42
CA PHE A 58 -8.38 -3.25 -9.29
C PHE A 58 -8.82 -1.84 -8.87
N ASN A 59 -7.86 -1.01 -8.46
CA ASN A 59 -8.06 0.40 -8.18
C ASN A 59 -7.34 1.28 -9.23
N HIS A 60 -7.44 2.60 -9.07
CA HIS A 60 -6.74 3.58 -9.90
C HIS A 60 -5.55 4.20 -9.15
N LEU A 61 -4.77 3.35 -8.44
CA LEU A 61 -3.63 3.83 -7.67
C LEU A 61 -2.50 4.24 -8.62
N LYS A 62 -1.99 5.44 -8.41
CA LYS A 62 -0.76 5.95 -9.05
C LYS A 62 0.50 5.65 -8.23
N SER A 63 0.33 5.50 -6.91
CA SER A 63 1.41 5.34 -5.95
C SER A 63 0.92 4.62 -4.71
N ILE A 64 1.82 3.89 -4.04
CA ILE A 64 1.62 3.28 -2.72
C ILE A 64 2.28 4.18 -1.65
N PRO A 65 1.72 4.31 -0.43
CA PRO A 65 2.32 5.14 0.60
C PRO A 65 3.63 4.50 1.10
N PRO A 66 4.70 5.27 1.32
CA PRO A 66 5.90 4.75 1.96
C PRO A 66 5.62 4.22 3.36
N GLU A 67 4.62 4.76 4.05
CA GLU A 67 4.21 4.32 5.40
C GLU A 67 3.65 2.89 5.42
N LEU A 68 3.27 2.32 4.28
CA LEU A 68 2.94 0.89 4.22
C LEU A 68 4.13 0.02 4.63
N GLY A 69 5.37 0.51 4.46
CA GLY A 69 6.59 -0.15 4.95
C GLY A 69 6.67 -0.32 6.46
N GLU A 70 5.82 0.37 7.25
CA GLU A 70 5.73 0.21 8.70
C GLU A 70 4.82 -0.97 9.13
N CYS A 71 4.18 -1.67 8.18
CA CYS A 71 3.31 -2.82 8.45
C CYS A 71 4.12 -4.09 8.70
N GLU A 72 4.82 -4.17 9.83
CA GLU A 72 5.76 -5.27 10.15
C GLU A 72 5.13 -6.67 10.09
N ASN A 73 3.81 -6.78 10.33
CA ASN A 73 3.05 -8.05 10.34
C ASN A 73 2.37 -8.38 9.00
N LEU A 74 2.61 -7.62 7.94
CA LEU A 74 2.02 -7.91 6.64
C LEU A 74 2.63 -9.19 6.06
N GLU A 75 1.76 -10.13 5.69
CA GLU A 75 2.10 -11.44 5.13
C GLU A 75 1.74 -11.50 3.63
N LYS A 76 0.67 -10.81 3.20
CA LYS A 76 0.21 -10.78 1.80
C LYS A 76 -0.11 -9.37 1.34
N LEU A 77 0.38 -9.01 0.16
CA LEU A 77 0.12 -7.73 -0.50
C LEU A 77 -0.38 -7.96 -1.93
N ASP A 78 -1.62 -7.57 -2.21
CA ASP A 78 -2.19 -7.59 -3.56
C ASP A 78 -2.44 -6.15 -4.04
N CYS A 79 -1.65 -5.73 -5.02
CA CYS A 79 -1.75 -4.44 -5.72
C CYS A 79 -2.05 -4.63 -7.21
N SER A 80 -2.57 -5.80 -7.61
CA SER A 80 -2.82 -6.13 -9.01
C SER A 80 -3.86 -5.20 -9.65
N GLY A 81 -3.81 -5.03 -10.97
CA GLY A 81 -4.85 -4.30 -11.69
C GLY A 81 -4.90 -2.80 -11.39
N ASN A 82 -3.82 -2.17 -10.92
CA ASN A 82 -3.70 -0.72 -10.81
C ASN A 82 -3.02 -0.14 -12.06
N LEU A 83 -3.83 0.13 -13.08
CA LEU A 83 -3.36 0.52 -14.43
C LEU A 83 -2.57 1.85 -14.51
N GLU A 84 -2.35 2.54 -13.39
CA GLU A 84 -1.55 3.76 -13.30
C GLU A 84 -0.35 3.61 -12.36
N LEU A 85 -0.15 2.45 -11.72
CA LEU A 85 0.93 2.18 -10.80
C LEU A 85 2.20 1.80 -11.58
N THR A 86 3.24 2.62 -11.43
CA THR A 86 4.51 2.47 -12.16
C THR A 86 5.70 2.19 -11.25
N GLU A 87 5.60 2.53 -9.97
CA GLU A 87 6.67 2.40 -8.99
C GLU A 87 6.13 2.01 -7.61
N LEU A 88 7.00 1.43 -6.80
CA LEU A 88 6.74 1.15 -5.39
C LEU A 88 7.75 1.91 -4.52
N PRO A 89 7.34 2.44 -3.36
CA PRO A 89 8.26 3.09 -2.45
C PRO A 89 9.30 2.10 -1.93
N PHE A 90 10.53 2.57 -1.76
CA PHE A 90 11.63 1.75 -1.29
C PHE A 90 11.40 1.22 0.13
N GLU A 91 10.63 1.96 0.93
CA GLU A 91 10.22 1.64 2.30
C GLU A 91 9.49 0.29 2.40
N LEU A 92 8.86 -0.21 1.32
CA LEU A 92 8.27 -1.56 1.33
C LEU A 92 9.31 -2.67 1.52
N SER A 93 10.59 -2.40 1.30
CA SER A 93 11.67 -3.34 1.63
C SER A 93 11.78 -3.66 3.14
N ASN A 94 11.13 -2.87 4.00
CA ASN A 94 11.03 -3.11 5.43
C ASN A 94 10.01 -4.21 5.79
N LEU A 95 9.16 -4.63 4.84
CA LEU A 95 8.18 -5.67 5.04
C LEU A 95 8.84 -7.04 5.13
N LYS A 96 9.24 -7.44 6.34
CA LYS A 96 10.01 -8.67 6.58
C LYS A 96 9.17 -9.94 6.66
N GLN A 97 7.84 -9.84 6.82
CA GLN A 97 6.95 -11.01 6.93
C GLN A 97 6.16 -11.29 5.64
N VAL A 98 6.30 -10.45 4.61
CA VAL A 98 5.56 -10.64 3.35
C VAL A 98 6.09 -11.86 2.62
N THR A 99 5.18 -12.79 2.35
CA THR A 99 5.45 -14.04 1.62
C THR A 99 4.83 -14.03 0.22
N PHE A 100 3.78 -13.22 0.01
CA PHE A 100 3.04 -13.14 -1.23
C PHE A 100 2.90 -11.68 -1.67
N VAL A 101 3.32 -11.38 -2.91
CA VAL A 101 3.11 -10.08 -3.54
C VAL A 101 2.56 -10.26 -4.95
N ASP A 102 1.41 -9.64 -5.22
CA ASP A 102 0.83 -9.55 -6.56
C ASP A 102 0.91 -8.10 -7.08
N LEU A 103 1.71 -7.90 -8.12
CA LEU A 103 1.86 -6.66 -8.88
C LEU A 103 1.41 -6.86 -10.34
N SER A 104 0.63 -7.89 -10.64
CA SER A 104 0.18 -8.16 -11.99
C SER A 104 -0.74 -7.06 -12.53
N ALA A 105 -0.82 -6.91 -13.86
CA ALA A 105 -1.70 -5.94 -14.51
C ALA A 105 -1.51 -4.49 -14.04
N ASN A 106 -0.24 -4.06 -13.95
CA ASN A 106 0.19 -2.69 -13.63
C ASN A 106 1.00 -2.10 -14.80
N LYS A 107 1.75 -1.01 -14.57
CA LYS A 107 2.61 -0.36 -15.58
C LYS A 107 4.08 -0.31 -15.17
N PHE A 108 4.56 -1.29 -14.42
CA PHE A 108 5.98 -1.38 -14.06
C PHE A 108 6.83 -1.57 -15.32
N SER A 109 7.85 -0.73 -15.50
CA SER A 109 8.85 -0.85 -16.58
C SER A 109 10.05 -1.72 -16.20
N SER A 110 10.25 -1.95 -14.91
CA SER A 110 11.28 -2.81 -14.35
C SER A 110 10.77 -3.49 -13.07
N VAL A 111 11.46 -4.53 -12.64
CA VAL A 111 11.14 -5.18 -11.36
C VAL A 111 11.49 -4.23 -10.20
N PRO A 112 10.54 -3.89 -9.31
CA PRO A 112 10.82 -2.97 -8.21
C PRO A 112 11.91 -3.50 -7.27
N ILE A 113 12.95 -2.70 -7.00
CA ILE A 113 14.05 -3.11 -6.11
C ILE A 113 13.57 -3.47 -4.70
N CYS A 114 12.47 -2.87 -4.23
CA CYS A 114 11.93 -3.12 -2.90
C CYS A 114 11.44 -4.56 -2.73
N VAL A 115 10.81 -5.16 -3.75
CA VAL A 115 10.37 -6.57 -3.68
C VAL A 115 11.54 -7.54 -3.70
N LEU A 116 12.65 -7.18 -4.34
CA LEU A 116 13.88 -7.98 -4.32
C LEU A 116 14.55 -8.01 -2.94
N ARG A 117 14.28 -7.00 -2.10
CA ARG A 117 14.82 -6.88 -0.73
C ARG A 117 13.88 -7.46 0.35
N MET A 118 12.72 -7.97 -0.02
CA MET A 118 11.80 -8.64 0.90
C MET A 118 12.32 -10.06 1.21
N SER A 119 12.94 -10.23 2.38
CA SER A 119 13.66 -11.46 2.76
C SER A 119 12.80 -12.72 2.87
N SER A 120 11.50 -12.56 3.12
CA SER A 120 10.55 -13.68 3.30
C SER A 120 9.67 -13.94 2.09
N LEU A 121 9.90 -13.23 0.97
CA LEU A 121 9.08 -13.32 -0.22
C LEU A 121 9.21 -14.71 -0.87
N GLN A 122 8.09 -15.40 -1.03
CA GLN A 122 8.02 -16.74 -1.62
C GLN A 122 7.34 -16.72 -2.99
N TRP A 123 6.36 -15.83 -3.17
CA TRP A 123 5.60 -15.71 -4.39
C TRP A 123 5.52 -14.25 -4.82
N LEU A 124 5.89 -14.00 -6.07
CA LEU A 124 5.85 -12.69 -6.72
C LEU A 124 5.24 -12.85 -8.11
N ASP A 125 4.12 -12.18 -8.35
CA ASP A 125 3.55 -12.02 -9.68
C ASP A 125 3.74 -10.60 -10.18
N ILE A 126 4.38 -10.49 -11.34
CA ILE A 126 4.65 -9.24 -12.06
C ILE A 126 4.18 -9.35 -13.51
N SER A 127 3.32 -10.32 -13.81
CA SER A 127 2.77 -10.56 -15.14
C SER A 127 1.94 -9.37 -15.62
N ASN A 128 1.78 -9.26 -16.94
CA ASN A 128 0.96 -8.20 -17.54
C ASN A 128 1.40 -6.77 -17.12
N ASN A 129 2.73 -6.55 -17.12
CA ASN A 129 3.40 -5.26 -16.95
C ASN A 129 4.19 -4.88 -18.21
N SER A 130 4.76 -3.68 -18.24
CA SER A 130 5.57 -3.17 -19.35
C SER A 130 7.08 -3.38 -19.13
N LEU A 131 7.46 -4.54 -18.58
CA LEU A 131 8.85 -4.83 -18.18
C LEU A 131 9.78 -4.83 -19.39
N SER A 132 10.65 -3.84 -19.49
CA SER A 132 11.69 -3.72 -20.53
C SER A 132 13.09 -3.98 -19.99
N ASP A 133 13.29 -3.75 -18.69
CA ASP A 133 14.60 -3.81 -18.05
C ASP A 133 14.66 -4.87 -16.97
N LEU A 134 15.79 -5.60 -16.93
CA LEU A 134 16.13 -6.45 -15.80
C LEU A 134 16.69 -5.57 -14.67
N PRO A 135 16.36 -5.84 -13.40
CA PRO A 135 16.93 -5.10 -12.27
C PRO A 135 18.45 -5.25 -12.27
N GLN A 136 19.18 -4.13 -12.16
CA GLN A 136 20.65 -4.11 -12.21
C GLN A 136 21.31 -4.79 -11.00
N ASP A 137 20.57 -4.92 -9.88
CA ASP A 137 21.06 -5.47 -8.62
C ASP A 137 20.25 -6.72 -8.21
N ILE A 138 20.58 -7.88 -8.78
CA ILE A 138 20.10 -9.20 -8.33
C ILE A 138 21.20 -9.89 -7.51
N ASP A 139 21.90 -9.15 -6.65
CA ASP A 139 22.82 -9.77 -5.69
C ASP A 139 22.02 -10.14 -4.43
N ARG A 140 21.97 -11.44 -4.11
CA ARG A 140 21.30 -12.00 -2.93
C ARG A 140 22.30 -12.31 -1.83
#